data_AF-A0A1B6FGF7-F1
#
_entry.id   AF-A0A1B6FGF7-F1
#
_cell.length_a   1.000
_cell.length_b   1.000
_cell.length_c   1.000
_cell.angle_alpha   90.00
_cell.angle_beta   90.00
_cell.angle_gamma   90.00
#
_symmetry.space_group_name_H-M   'P 1'
#
loop_
_entity.id
_entity.type
_entity.pdbx_description
1 polymer ?
#
loop_
_entity_poly.entity_id
_entity_poly.type
_entity_poly.pdbx_seq_one_letter_code
_entity_poly.pdbx_strand_id
1 'polypeptide(L)'
;TELRDKREAETRRSTEQPQRPASIGPAEVSQKPMSGLDTTRHSKPESTSSLPNPYHQLSPACQRLTDRLAEMGFPLPRVARAAEKFGDDETRIVEFLVQVQWLEEMNYPADRAERALVANDYRENETVTYLRILGQLLDLGFPEDKVERALKDCGSDRDKALDLLIS
;
A
#
# COMPACT_ATOMS: atom_id res chain seq x y z
N THR A 1 19.62 51.45 -59.50
CA THR A 1 20.61 50.94 -58.55
C THR A 1 20.13 49.57 -58.13
N GLU A 2 20.41 48.56 -58.97
CA GLU A 2 21.63 47.74 -58.87
C GLU A 2 21.48 46.73 -57.72
N LEU A 3 21.83 45.46 -57.81
CA LEU A 3 22.36 44.55 -58.82
C LEU A 3 22.56 43.26 -58.01
N ARG A 4 22.20 42.10 -58.57
CA ARG A 4 22.86 40.79 -58.30
C ARG A 4 22.84 40.27 -56.85
N ASP A 5 22.99 38.98 -56.55
CA ASP A 5 23.49 37.88 -57.34
C ASP A 5 22.78 36.58 -56.92
N LYS A 6 22.42 35.81 -57.94
CA LYS A 6 22.27 34.36 -57.89
C LYS A 6 23.64 33.75 -57.58
N ARG A 7 23.69 32.52 -57.03
CA ARG A 7 24.53 31.37 -57.48
C ARG A 7 25.03 30.51 -56.31
N GLU A 8 24.71 29.20 -56.31
CA GLU A 8 25.57 28.05 -56.75
C GLU A 8 26.73 27.83 -55.76
N ALA A 9 27.25 26.65 -55.42
CA ALA A 9 27.19 25.27 -55.88
C ALA A 9 27.57 24.42 -54.64
N GLU A 10 26.97 23.26 -54.39
CA GLU A 10 27.43 21.96 -54.89
C GLU A 10 28.88 21.58 -54.52
N THR A 11 28.99 20.39 -53.92
CA THR A 11 29.94 19.35 -54.35
C THR A 11 31.37 19.33 -53.75
N ARG A 12 31.58 18.27 -52.93
CA ARG A 12 32.73 17.32 -52.91
C ARG A 12 34.09 17.87 -52.44
N ARG A 13 35.04 17.11 -51.91
CA ARG A 13 35.23 15.79 -51.27
C ARG A 13 36.77 15.70 -51.12
N SER A 14 37.27 15.14 -50.01
CA SER A 14 38.65 14.61 -49.85
C SER A 14 39.77 15.67 -49.80
N THR A 15 40.87 15.57 -49.06
CA THR A 15 41.59 14.49 -48.36
C THR A 15 42.81 15.17 -47.73
N GLU A 16 43.19 14.89 -46.48
CA GLU A 16 44.56 14.45 -46.14
C GLU A 16 44.65 14.05 -44.66
N GLN A 17 45.27 12.90 -44.43
CA GLN A 17 45.57 12.28 -43.14
C GLN A 17 47.10 12.14 -43.08
N PRO A 18 47.72 12.22 -41.90
CA PRO A 18 48.66 11.14 -41.53
C PRO A 18 48.32 10.48 -40.19
N GLN A 19 48.81 9.25 -40.03
CA GLN A 19 48.31 8.17 -39.17
C GLN A 19 49.03 8.01 -37.82
N ARG A 20 48.24 7.66 -36.77
CA ARG A 20 48.35 6.55 -35.74
C ARG A 20 49.62 6.40 -34.85
N PRO A 21 49.62 5.66 -33.69
CA PRO A 21 48.65 4.61 -33.24
C PRO A 21 48.26 4.51 -31.73
N ALA A 22 47.20 3.69 -31.49
CA ALA A 22 46.90 2.76 -30.36
C ALA A 22 46.73 3.32 -28.92
N SER A 23 45.75 2.94 -28.08
CA SER A 23 45.13 1.61 -27.84
C SER A 23 43.72 1.78 -27.22
N ILE A 24 42.69 1.14 -27.79
CA ILE A 24 41.93 -0.02 -27.27
C ILE A 24 41.20 0.19 -25.93
N GLY A 25 39.88 0.34 -26.04
CA GLY A 25 38.87 0.02 -25.02
C GLY A 25 37.47 0.17 -25.65
N PRO A 26 36.62 -0.87 -25.73
CA PRO A 26 35.34 -0.79 -26.41
C PRO A 26 34.28 -0.11 -25.53
N ALA A 27 33.41 0.63 -26.22
CA ALA A 27 32.19 1.22 -25.70
C ALA A 27 31.17 0.14 -25.32
N GLU A 28 30.36 0.41 -24.29
CA GLU A 28 28.94 0.08 -24.38
C GLU A 28 28.11 1.25 -23.86
N VAL A 29 27.20 1.67 -24.73
CA VAL A 29 26.27 2.77 -24.57
C VAL A 29 25.04 2.25 -23.83
N SER A 30 24.58 2.98 -22.81
CA SER A 30 23.15 2.95 -22.48
C SER A 30 22.74 4.28 -21.88
N GLN A 31 22.22 5.12 -22.76
CA GLN A 31 21.44 6.28 -22.37
C GLN A 31 20.14 5.78 -21.75
N LYS A 32 19.87 6.14 -20.49
CA LYS A 32 18.52 6.10 -19.93
C LYS A 32 18.15 7.52 -19.48
N PRO A 33 16.96 8.03 -19.87
CA PRO A 33 16.63 9.45 -19.78
C PRO A 33 16.34 9.88 -18.34
N MET A 34 16.49 11.18 -18.10
CA MET A 34 16.07 11.88 -16.89
C MET A 34 14.56 11.80 -16.71
N SER A 35 14.10 11.39 -15.52
CA SER A 35 12.85 11.86 -14.92
C SER A 35 12.72 11.29 -13.52
N GLY A 36 12.37 12.14 -12.55
CA GLY A 36 11.75 11.69 -11.31
C GLY A 36 12.51 12.06 -10.05
N LEU A 37 12.62 13.37 -9.80
CA LEU A 37 12.32 14.00 -8.52
C LEU A 37 12.42 13.08 -7.28
N ASP A 38 13.58 13.12 -6.63
CA ASP A 38 13.72 12.77 -5.21
C ASP A 38 12.83 13.74 -4.43
N THR A 39 11.59 13.30 -4.16
CA THR A 39 10.78 13.94 -3.13
C THR A 39 10.90 13.12 -1.87
N THR A 40 11.83 13.53 -1.04
CA THR A 40 11.77 13.39 0.41
C THR A 40 10.43 13.98 0.90
N ARG A 41 9.38 13.17 0.96
CA ARG A 41 8.07 13.56 1.53
C ARG A 41 7.79 12.71 2.77
N HIS A 42 8.03 13.31 3.92
CA HIS A 42 7.42 13.03 5.22
C HIS A 42 7.20 11.55 5.58
N SER A 43 8.23 10.92 6.14
CA SER A 43 8.05 9.77 7.02
C SER A 43 7.46 10.26 8.35
N LYS A 44 6.15 10.52 8.37
CA LYS A 44 5.38 10.47 9.62
C LYS A 44 5.56 9.02 10.14
N PRO A 45 5.89 8.78 11.42
CA PRO A 45 6.21 7.44 11.89
C PRO A 45 5.06 6.51 11.49
N GLU A 46 5.34 5.62 10.56
CA GLU A 46 4.35 4.71 10.03
C GLU A 46 3.80 3.95 11.22
N SER A 47 2.47 3.96 11.39
CA SER A 47 1.79 2.93 12.15
C SER A 47 2.26 1.62 11.53
N THR A 48 3.24 0.96 12.16
CA THR A 48 3.88 -0.25 11.63
C THR A 48 2.86 -1.38 11.71
N SER A 49 1.89 -1.39 10.80
CA SER A 49 0.93 -2.49 10.71
C SER A 49 1.74 -3.72 10.35
N SER A 50 1.65 -4.78 11.15
CA SER A 50 2.37 -6.03 10.89
C SER A 50 1.77 -6.82 9.71
N LEU A 51 0.61 -6.36 9.23
CA LEU A 51 -0.14 -6.98 8.16
C LEU A 51 0.47 -6.74 6.76
N PRO A 52 0.35 -7.70 5.83
CA PRO A 52 0.91 -7.58 4.49
C PRO A 52 0.24 -6.47 3.68
N ASN A 53 0.94 -5.95 2.68
CA ASN A 53 0.42 -4.97 1.73
C ASN A 53 0.08 -5.65 0.39
N PRO A 54 -1.21 -5.86 0.07
CA PRO A 54 -1.62 -6.50 -1.18
C PRO A 54 -1.67 -5.54 -2.39
N TYR A 55 -1.19 -4.28 -2.27
CA TYR A 55 -1.34 -3.25 -3.31
C TYR A 55 -1.01 -3.71 -4.74
N HIS A 56 0.09 -4.43 -4.94
CA HIS A 56 0.50 -4.91 -6.28
C HIS A 56 -0.35 -6.06 -6.83
N GLN A 57 -1.15 -6.70 -5.98
CA GLN A 57 -2.06 -7.80 -6.33
C GLN A 57 -3.46 -7.27 -6.69
N LEU A 58 -3.73 -5.99 -6.42
CA LEU A 58 -4.99 -5.35 -6.73
C LEU A 58 -5.12 -5.03 -8.23
N SER A 59 -6.37 -4.90 -8.70
CA SER A 59 -6.65 -4.44 -10.06
C SER A 59 -6.17 -2.99 -10.27
N PRO A 60 -5.90 -2.55 -11.51
CA PRO A 60 -5.50 -1.17 -11.78
C PRO A 60 -6.54 -0.14 -11.33
N ALA A 61 -7.83 -0.50 -11.28
CA ALA A 61 -8.87 0.38 -10.75
C ALA A 61 -8.77 0.54 -9.23
N CYS A 62 -8.60 -0.56 -8.51
CA CYS A 62 -8.40 -0.59 -7.06
C CYS A 62 -7.09 0.11 -6.64
N GLN A 63 -6.01 -0.02 -7.42
CA GLN A 63 -4.75 0.70 -7.17
C GLN A 63 -4.94 2.21 -7.24
N ARG A 64 -5.57 2.72 -8.32
CA ARG A 64 -5.88 4.16 -8.44
C ARG A 64 -6.74 4.67 -7.30
N LEU A 65 -7.74 3.88 -6.87
CA LEU A 65 -8.55 4.23 -5.71
C LEU A 65 -7.69 4.27 -4.43
N THR A 66 -6.83 3.26 -4.25
CA THR A 66 -5.91 3.17 -3.11
C THR A 66 -4.97 4.37 -3.05
N ASP A 67 -4.42 4.80 -4.19
CA ASP A 67 -3.56 5.98 -4.28
C ASP A 67 -4.31 7.25 -3.87
N ARG A 68 -5.54 7.45 -4.37
CA ARG A 68 -6.36 8.63 -4.00
C ARG A 68 -6.67 8.67 -2.50
N LEU A 69 -7.03 7.53 -1.91
CA LEU A 69 -7.29 7.45 -0.47
C LEU A 69 -6.00 7.65 0.34
N ALA A 70 -4.85 7.16 -0.16
CA ALA A 70 -3.56 7.41 0.46
C ALA A 70 -3.14 8.89 0.38
N GLU A 71 -3.44 9.59 -0.72
CA GLU A 71 -3.25 11.05 -0.85
C GLU A 71 -4.09 11.84 0.15
N MET A 72 -5.25 11.32 0.56
CA MET A 72 -6.06 11.90 1.65
C MET A 72 -5.46 11.65 3.06
N GLY A 73 -4.39 10.88 3.16
CA GLY A 73 -3.65 10.64 4.41
C GLY A 73 -3.95 9.30 5.08
N PHE A 74 -4.76 8.43 4.47
CA PHE A 74 -4.95 7.07 4.98
C PHE A 74 -3.70 6.20 4.71
N PRO A 75 -3.33 5.26 5.61
CA PRO A 75 -2.19 4.38 5.38
C PRO A 75 -2.40 3.48 4.14
N LEU A 76 -1.54 3.60 3.13
CA LEU A 76 -1.64 2.84 1.87
C LEU A 76 -1.79 1.33 2.08
N PRO A 77 -1.02 0.65 2.96
CA PRO A 77 -1.20 -0.78 3.21
C PRO A 77 -2.61 -1.13 3.73
N ARG A 78 -3.19 -0.28 4.58
CA ARG A 78 -4.54 -0.47 5.14
C ARG A 78 -5.61 -0.30 4.08
N VAL A 79 -5.48 0.74 3.26
CA VAL A 79 -6.38 0.97 2.13
C VAL A 79 -6.31 -0.19 1.14
N ALA A 80 -5.12 -0.68 0.83
CA ALA A 80 -4.95 -1.80 -0.09
C ALA A 80 -5.65 -3.07 0.41
N ARG A 81 -5.55 -3.38 1.71
CA ARG A 81 -6.28 -4.51 2.33
C ARG A 81 -7.80 -4.33 2.29
N ALA A 82 -8.28 -3.11 2.47
CA ALA A 82 -9.71 -2.81 2.35
C ALA A 82 -10.18 -2.94 0.90
N ALA A 83 -9.41 -2.43 -0.07
CA ALA A 83 -9.69 -2.56 -1.50
C ALA A 83 -9.63 -4.02 -1.99
N GLU A 84 -8.81 -4.88 -1.37
CA GLU A 84 -8.84 -6.32 -1.63
C GLU A 84 -10.19 -6.95 -1.24
N LYS A 85 -10.80 -6.47 -0.14
CA LYS A 85 -12.05 -7.02 0.40
C LYS A 85 -13.30 -6.47 -0.27
N PHE A 86 -13.30 -5.16 -0.56
CA PHE A 86 -14.45 -4.42 -1.08
C PHE A 86 -14.32 -4.05 -2.56
N GLY A 87 -13.18 -4.35 -3.20
CA GLY A 87 -12.95 -4.01 -4.60
C GLY A 87 -12.78 -2.50 -4.82
N ASP A 88 -13.62 -1.93 -5.68
CA ASP A 88 -13.65 -0.51 -6.03
C ASP A 88 -14.78 0.28 -5.33
N ASP A 89 -15.45 -0.34 -4.35
CA ASP A 89 -16.45 0.32 -3.51
C ASP A 89 -15.79 1.31 -2.52
N GLU A 90 -15.54 2.53 -3.00
CA GLU A 90 -14.92 3.61 -2.22
C GLU A 90 -15.63 3.88 -0.89
N THR A 91 -16.97 3.95 -0.89
CA THR A 91 -17.76 4.19 0.33
C THR A 91 -17.52 3.12 1.39
N ARG A 92 -17.49 1.84 0.99
CA ARG A 92 -17.26 0.71 1.90
C ARG A 92 -15.83 0.72 2.44
N ILE A 93 -14.87 1.05 1.59
CA ILE A 93 -13.47 1.17 1.98
C ILE A 93 -13.29 2.30 2.99
N VAL A 94 -13.84 3.48 2.72
CA VAL A 94 -13.75 4.63 3.63
C VAL A 94 -14.44 4.32 4.96
N GLU A 95 -15.64 3.72 4.93
CA GLU A 95 -16.36 3.27 6.13
C GLU A 95 -15.47 2.34 6.99
N PHE A 96 -14.84 1.33 6.38
CA PHE A 96 -13.90 0.45 7.06
C PHE A 96 -12.70 1.21 7.66
N LEU A 97 -12.09 2.11 6.89
CA LEU A 97 -10.92 2.88 7.33
C LEU A 97 -11.24 3.77 8.54
N VAL A 98 -12.40 4.43 8.53
CA VAL A 98 -12.87 5.26 9.64
C VAL A 98 -13.17 4.41 10.87
N GLN A 99 -13.78 3.24 10.72
CA GLN A 99 -14.02 2.33 11.84
C GLN A 99 -12.71 1.85 12.48
N VAL A 100 -11.71 1.48 11.68
CA VAL A 100 -10.39 1.10 12.20
C VAL A 100 -9.76 2.27 12.97
N GLN A 101 -9.81 3.47 12.41
CA GLN A 101 -9.25 4.66 13.06
C GLN A 101 -9.92 4.96 14.40
N TRP A 102 -11.24 4.84 14.47
CA TRP A 102 -12.00 5.00 15.72
C TRP A 102 -11.61 3.96 16.78
N LEU A 103 -11.37 2.70 16.38
CA LEU A 103 -10.88 1.67 17.28
C LEU A 103 -9.45 1.96 17.78
N GLU A 104 -8.60 2.54 16.94
CA GLU A 104 -7.26 3.01 17.36
C GLU A 104 -7.35 4.15 18.39
N GLU A 105 -8.29 5.09 18.22
CA GLU A 105 -8.55 6.15 19.19
C GLU A 105 -9.03 5.59 20.55
N MET A 106 -9.74 4.46 20.51
CA MET A 106 -10.13 3.69 21.71
C MET A 106 -8.98 2.86 22.31
N ASN A 107 -7.74 3.08 21.86
CA ASN A 107 -6.52 2.40 22.32
C ASN A 107 -6.47 0.90 21.96
N TYR A 108 -7.20 0.47 20.92
CA TYR A 108 -7.01 -0.86 20.35
C TYR A 108 -5.93 -0.83 19.27
N PRO A 109 -5.06 -1.85 19.17
CA PRO A 109 -4.06 -1.89 18.12
C PRO A 109 -4.71 -2.07 16.74
N ALA A 110 -4.21 -1.35 15.75
CA ALA A 110 -4.65 -1.36 14.35
C ALA A 110 -4.93 -2.76 13.80
N ASP A 111 -3.95 -3.65 13.93
CA ASP A 111 -4.00 -4.99 13.35
C ASP A 111 -5.13 -5.82 13.96
N ARG A 112 -5.39 -5.65 15.26
CA ARG A 112 -6.47 -6.32 15.96
C ARG A 112 -7.82 -5.71 15.61
N ALA A 113 -7.90 -4.38 15.51
CA ALA A 113 -9.09 -3.67 15.08
C ALA A 113 -9.52 -4.12 13.67
N GLU A 114 -8.58 -4.18 12.73
CA GLU A 114 -8.82 -4.66 11.36
C GLU A 114 -9.31 -6.12 11.36
N ARG A 115 -8.65 -7.01 12.12
CA ARG A 115 -9.06 -8.42 12.24
C ARG A 115 -10.45 -8.57 12.85
N ALA A 116 -10.76 -7.83 13.90
CA ALA A 116 -12.04 -7.87 14.57
C ALA A 116 -13.18 -7.37 13.67
N LEU A 117 -12.97 -6.28 12.92
CA LEU A 117 -13.94 -5.77 11.96
C LEU A 117 -14.26 -6.80 10.88
N VAL A 118 -13.23 -7.47 10.35
CA VAL A 118 -13.39 -8.53 9.36
C VAL A 118 -14.10 -9.75 9.93
N ALA A 119 -13.90 -10.07 11.22
CA ALA A 119 -14.54 -11.21 11.88
C ALA A 119 -16.02 -10.98 12.21
N ASN A 120 -16.45 -9.72 12.37
CA ASN A 120 -17.82 -9.35 12.75
C ASN A 120 -18.59 -8.67 11.60
N ASP A 121 -18.25 -8.98 10.34
CA ASP A 121 -18.92 -8.43 9.14
C ASP A 121 -19.09 -6.90 9.17
N TYR A 122 -18.09 -6.19 9.71
CA TYR A 122 -18.04 -4.72 9.81
C TYR A 122 -19.18 -4.12 10.65
N ARG A 123 -19.68 -4.88 11.63
CA ARG A 123 -20.65 -4.41 12.63
C ARG A 123 -19.92 -3.77 13.79
N GLU A 124 -20.05 -2.45 13.94
CA GLU A 124 -19.36 -1.68 14.99
C GLU A 124 -19.65 -2.22 16.40
N ASN A 125 -20.93 -2.38 16.76
CA ASN A 125 -21.33 -2.83 18.09
C ASN A 125 -20.80 -4.23 18.44
N GLU A 126 -20.86 -5.14 17.48
CA GLU A 126 -20.38 -6.51 17.65
C GLU A 126 -18.85 -6.53 17.70
N THR A 127 -18.18 -5.73 16.87
CA THR A 127 -16.72 -5.58 16.87
C THR A 127 -16.19 -5.07 18.20
N VAL A 128 -16.83 -4.07 18.81
CA VAL A 128 -16.44 -3.56 20.14
C VAL A 128 -16.61 -4.64 21.20
N THR A 129 -17.73 -5.38 21.14
CA THR A 129 -17.98 -6.48 22.07
C THR A 129 -16.96 -7.59 21.91
N TYR A 130 -16.65 -7.96 20.67
CA TYR A 130 -15.60 -8.91 20.29
C TYR A 130 -14.24 -8.49 20.83
N LEU A 131 -13.82 -7.24 20.59
CA LEU A 131 -12.52 -6.74 21.05
C LEU A 131 -12.40 -6.73 22.57
N ARG A 132 -13.48 -6.36 23.25
CA ARG A 132 -13.54 -6.38 24.72
C ARG A 132 -13.38 -7.80 25.25
N ILE A 133 -14.12 -8.76 24.70
CA ILE A 133 -14.04 -10.16 25.13
C ILE A 133 -12.68 -10.75 24.77
N LEU A 134 -12.17 -10.49 23.58
CA LEU A 134 -10.83 -10.89 23.14
C LEU A 134 -9.77 -10.40 24.15
N GLY A 135 -9.80 -9.12 24.51
CA GLY A 135 -8.90 -8.55 25.53
C GLY A 135 -8.99 -9.30 26.87
N GLN A 136 -10.21 -9.51 27.37
CA GLN A 136 -10.42 -10.26 28.62
C GLN A 136 -9.84 -11.67 28.55
N LEU A 137 -10.09 -12.41 27.46
CA LEU A 137 -9.60 -13.79 27.32
C LEU A 137 -8.07 -13.84 27.19
N LEU A 138 -7.46 -12.85 26.55
CA LEU A 138 -6.00 -12.71 26.51
C LEU A 138 -5.42 -12.40 27.90
N ASP A 139 -6.10 -11.57 28.70
CA ASP A 139 -5.69 -11.28 30.09
C ASP A 139 -5.77 -12.52 31.00
N LEU A 140 -6.67 -13.47 30.69
CA LEU A 140 -6.73 -14.78 31.34
C LEU A 140 -5.56 -15.71 30.92
N GLY A 141 -4.75 -15.31 29.93
CA GLY A 141 -3.60 -16.07 29.44
C GLY A 141 -3.91 -17.05 28.30
N PHE A 142 -5.10 -16.96 27.70
CA PHE A 142 -5.41 -17.77 26.52
C PHE A 142 -4.67 -17.22 25.27
N PRO A 143 -4.24 -18.09 24.35
CA PRO A 143 -3.56 -17.65 23.12
C PRO A 143 -4.55 -17.02 22.13
N GLU A 144 -4.14 -15.92 21.48
CA GLU A 144 -4.97 -15.12 20.56
C GLU A 144 -5.62 -15.98 19.45
N ASP A 145 -4.87 -16.89 18.84
CA ASP A 145 -5.39 -17.74 17.76
C ASP A 145 -6.57 -18.63 18.19
N LYS A 146 -6.54 -19.16 19.42
CA LYS A 146 -7.66 -19.97 19.94
C LYS A 146 -8.85 -19.09 20.27
N VAL A 147 -8.59 -17.94 20.89
CA VAL A 147 -9.64 -17.00 21.28
C VAL A 147 -10.39 -16.49 20.05
N GLU A 148 -9.68 -16.08 19.00
CA GLU A 148 -10.32 -15.62 17.77
C GLU A 148 -11.17 -16.71 17.11
N ARG A 149 -10.71 -17.97 17.13
CA ARG A 149 -11.46 -19.09 16.58
C ARG A 149 -12.73 -19.35 17.40
N ALA A 150 -12.61 -19.39 18.73
CA ALA A 150 -13.75 -19.56 19.63
C ALA A 150 -14.76 -18.41 19.52
N LEU A 151 -14.29 -17.17 19.38
CA LEU A 151 -15.16 -16.00 19.21
C LEU A 151 -15.91 -16.01 17.88
N LYS A 152 -15.27 -16.46 16.79
CA LYS A 152 -15.93 -16.67 15.50
C LYS A 152 -17.04 -17.73 15.59
N ASP A 153 -16.81 -18.80 16.35
CA ASP A 153 -17.79 -19.88 16.51
C ASP A 153 -18.92 -19.51 17.48
N CYS A 154 -18.64 -18.68 18.49
CA CYS A 154 -19.60 -18.30 19.53
C CYS A 154 -20.39 -17.01 19.25
N GLY A 155 -20.01 -16.23 18.23
CA GLY A 155 -20.69 -14.98 17.90
C GLY A 155 -20.59 -13.93 19.00
N SER A 156 -19.37 -13.67 19.50
CA SER A 156 -19.11 -12.66 20.54
C SER A 156 -19.75 -12.94 21.91
N ASP A 157 -19.95 -14.22 22.25
CA ASP A 157 -20.48 -14.67 23.53
C ASP A 157 -19.33 -15.18 24.43
N ARG A 158 -19.01 -14.44 25.50
CA ARG A 158 -17.81 -14.69 26.33
C ARG A 158 -17.84 -16.06 27.00
N ASP A 159 -18.94 -16.38 27.66
CA ASP A 159 -19.03 -17.59 28.48
C ASP A 159 -18.99 -18.85 27.61
N LYS A 160 -19.56 -18.79 26.40
CA LYS A 160 -19.41 -19.86 25.40
C LYS A 160 -17.99 -19.97 24.86
N ALA A 161 -17.36 -18.83 24.55
CA ALA A 161 -15.97 -18.83 24.09
C ALA A 161 -15.04 -19.39 25.17
N LEU A 162 -15.28 -19.07 26.44
CA LEU A 162 -14.56 -19.67 27.57
C LEU A 162 -14.76 -21.18 27.64
N ASP A 163 -16.00 -21.66 27.56
CA ASP A 163 -16.32 -23.08 27.60
C ASP A 163 -15.59 -23.87 26.50
N LEU A 164 -15.52 -23.30 25.28
CA LEU A 164 -14.75 -23.86 24.17
C LEU A 164 -13.23 -23.82 24.36
N LEU A 165 -12.71 -22.85 25.13
CA LEU A 165 -11.27 -22.71 25.37
C LEU A 165 -10.77 -23.62 26.49
N ILE A 166 -11.65 -23.98 27.42
CA ILE A 166 -11.33 -24.86 28.57
C ILE A 166 -11.76 -26.32 28.36
N SER A 167 -12.65 -26.60 27.39
CA SER A 167 -12.94 -27.95 26.91
C SER A 167 -11.78 -28.54 26.11
#